data_AF-A0A7H4P5Z0-F1
#
_entry.id   AF-A0A7H4P5Z0-F1
#
_cell.length_a   1.000
_cell.length_b   1.000
_cell.length_c   1.000
_cell.angle_alpha   90.00
_cell.angle_beta   90.00
_cell.angle_gamma   90.00
#
_symmetry.space_group_name_H-M   'P 1'
#
loop_
_entity.id
_entity.type
_entity.pdbx_description
1 polymer ?
#
loop_
_entity_poly.entity_id
_entity_poly.type
_entity_poly.pdbx_seq_one_letter_code
_entity_poly.pdbx_strand_id
1 'polypeptide(L)'
;MSFIQTFSGKHFNYLDIQQDAIEIEDIANALSNICRFAGHLPEFYSVGQHSVLTSQLVPQEFALEALLHDAAEAYLQDIPAPLKRLLPDYRAIEDQVDAAIRQKFGLPAVQHPTVKYADLVMLASERRDFEIDDGTHWPMLDGVIPTDQFVINPVRPGQSYGMFMNRFNQLMERR
;
A
#
# COMPACT_ATOMS: atom_id res chain seq x y z
N MET A 1 25.31 5.06 6.26
CA MET A 1 24.76 3.92 5.51
C MET A 1 23.57 4.44 4.73
N SER A 2 23.53 4.30 3.40
CA SER A 2 22.48 4.88 2.54
C SER A 2 21.49 3.86 1.99
N PHE A 3 21.58 2.61 2.49
CA PHE A 3 20.76 1.50 2.00
C PHE A 3 20.18 0.69 3.16
N ILE A 4 19.12 -0.06 2.86
CA ILE A 4 18.62 -1.17 3.69
C ILE A 4 18.87 -2.51 2.98
N GLN A 5 18.99 -3.59 3.75
CA GLN A 5 18.96 -4.94 3.21
C GLN A 5 17.51 -5.43 3.19
N THR A 6 17.09 -5.93 2.03
CA THR A 6 15.74 -6.44 1.77
C THR A 6 15.61 -7.92 2.15
N PHE A 7 14.40 -8.46 2.07
CA PHE A 7 14.11 -9.85 2.40
C PHE A 7 14.85 -10.85 1.49
N SER A 8 14.97 -10.52 0.20
CA SER A 8 15.73 -11.27 -0.80
C SER A 8 17.25 -11.12 -0.65
N GLY A 9 17.70 -10.27 0.26
CA GLY A 9 19.12 -9.99 0.52
C GLY A 9 19.72 -8.90 -0.36
N LYS A 10 18.92 -8.21 -1.19
CA LYS A 10 19.37 -7.07 -2.00
C LYS A 10 19.55 -5.81 -1.15
N HIS A 11 20.38 -4.89 -1.64
CA HIS A 11 20.55 -3.57 -1.03
C HIS A 11 19.72 -2.53 -1.77
N PHE A 12 18.73 -1.94 -1.09
CA PHE A 12 17.96 -0.83 -1.63
C PHE A 12 18.58 0.49 -1.18
N ASN A 13 19.22 1.23 -2.09
CA ASN A 13 19.92 2.48 -1.80
C ASN A 13 19.03 3.71 -2.08
N TYR A 14 18.77 4.53 -1.07
CA TYR A 14 17.91 5.69 -1.20
C TYR A 14 18.51 6.83 -2.04
N LEU A 15 19.84 6.85 -2.23
CA LEU A 15 20.52 7.87 -3.04
C LEU A 15 20.73 7.45 -4.49
N ASP A 16 20.50 6.17 -4.80
CA ASP A 16 20.73 5.58 -6.11
C ASP A 16 19.80 4.37 -6.28
N ILE A 17 18.52 4.66 -6.57
CA ILE A 17 17.47 3.64 -6.63
C ILE A 17 17.58 2.89 -7.96
N GLN A 18 18.09 1.66 -7.88
CA GLN A 18 18.22 0.78 -9.02
C GLN A 18 16.99 -0.14 -9.13
N GLN A 19 16.44 -0.32 -10.33
CA GLN A 19 15.25 -1.15 -10.54
C GLN A 19 15.50 -2.65 -10.25
N ASP A 20 16.74 -3.10 -10.36
CA ASP A 20 17.14 -4.47 -10.02
C ASP A 20 17.16 -4.69 -8.50
N ALA A 21 17.16 -3.64 -7.68
CA ALA A 21 17.00 -3.73 -6.22
C ALA A 21 15.53 -3.84 -5.77
N ILE A 22 14.58 -3.70 -6.71
CA ILE A 22 13.14 -3.79 -6.45
C ILE A 22 12.63 -5.16 -6.88
N GLU A 23 12.19 -5.97 -5.92
CA GLU A 23 11.59 -7.28 -6.13
C GLU A 23 10.19 -7.34 -5.53
N ILE A 24 9.29 -8.08 -6.19
CA ILE A 24 7.90 -8.16 -5.73
C ILE A 24 7.78 -8.92 -4.42
N GLU A 25 8.64 -9.92 -4.18
CA GLU A 25 8.70 -10.68 -2.94
C GLU A 25 9.13 -9.80 -1.77
N ASP A 26 10.03 -8.83 -2.01
CA ASP A 26 10.45 -7.86 -1.00
C ASP A 26 9.30 -6.92 -0.62
N ILE A 27 8.58 -6.41 -1.62
CA ILE A 27 7.39 -5.58 -1.43
C ILE A 27 6.33 -6.37 -0.66
N ALA A 28 5.97 -7.56 -1.14
CA ALA A 28 4.95 -8.40 -0.52
C ALA A 28 5.30 -8.75 0.93
N ASN A 29 6.55 -9.10 1.20
CA ASN A 29 7.02 -9.43 2.55
C ASN A 29 6.97 -8.21 3.46
N ALA A 30 7.53 -7.07 3.04
CA ALA A 30 7.54 -5.86 3.85
C ALA A 30 6.12 -5.36 4.14
N LEU A 31 5.29 -5.17 3.11
CA LEU A 31 3.91 -4.67 3.27
C LEU A 31 3.05 -5.58 4.15
N SER A 32 3.28 -6.89 4.13
CA SER A 32 2.56 -7.84 4.98
C SER A 32 2.96 -7.76 6.45
N ASN A 33 4.10 -7.15 6.77
CA ASN A 33 4.58 -6.93 8.13
C ASN A 33 4.42 -5.48 8.61
N ILE A 34 4.21 -4.52 7.71
CA ILE A 34 3.95 -3.13 8.05
C ILE A 34 2.48 -2.98 8.45
N CYS A 35 2.26 -2.49 9.67
CA CYS A 35 0.93 -2.25 10.20
C CYS A 35 0.39 -0.89 9.74
N ARG A 36 -0.89 -0.85 9.41
CA ARG A 36 -1.63 0.40 9.21
C ARG A 36 -2.02 1.05 10.53
N PHE A 37 -2.46 2.31 10.45
CA PHE A 37 -2.87 3.13 11.61
C PHE A 37 -1.75 3.24 12.67
N ALA A 38 -0.49 3.18 12.23
CA ALA A 38 0.68 3.17 13.10
C ALA A 38 0.57 2.17 14.27
N GLY A 39 -0.09 1.03 14.07
CA GLY A 39 -0.24 -0.02 15.08
C GLY A 39 -1.21 0.30 16.22
N HIS A 40 -2.10 1.29 16.06
CA HIS A 40 -3.07 1.66 17.10
C HIS A 40 -4.43 0.94 16.97
N LEU A 41 -4.53 -0.06 16.09
CA LEU A 41 -5.69 -0.95 16.05
C LEU A 41 -5.56 -2.05 17.10
N PRO A 42 -6.68 -2.57 17.65
CA PRO A 42 -6.65 -3.70 18.57
C PRO A 42 -6.04 -4.98 17.97
N GLU A 43 -6.21 -5.19 16.67
CA GLU A 43 -5.65 -6.31 15.92
C GLU A 43 -4.66 -5.83 14.86
N PHE A 44 -3.70 -6.68 14.52
CA PHE A 44 -2.73 -6.37 13.47
C PHE A 44 -3.41 -6.34 12.11
N TYR A 45 -3.39 -5.18 11.44
CA TYR A 45 -3.86 -5.00 10.08
C TYR A 45 -2.73 -4.45 9.21
N SER A 46 -2.41 -5.15 8.11
CA SER A 46 -1.23 -4.85 7.30
C SER A 46 -1.54 -3.98 6.08
N VAL A 47 -0.53 -3.24 5.63
CA VAL A 47 -0.57 -2.53 4.34
C VAL A 47 -0.75 -3.52 3.19
N GLY A 48 -0.17 -4.73 3.30
CA GLY A 48 -0.33 -5.80 2.31
C GLY A 48 -1.80 -6.22 2.16
N GLN A 49 -2.52 -6.43 3.27
CA GLN A 49 -3.94 -6.74 3.24
C GLN A 49 -4.77 -5.60 2.67
N HIS A 50 -4.50 -4.36 3.09
CA HIS A 50 -5.12 -3.16 2.52
C HIS A 50 -4.96 -3.11 1.00
N SER A 51 -3.73 -3.23 0.50
CA SER A 51 -3.40 -3.18 -0.93
C SER A 51 -4.14 -4.24 -1.75
N VAL A 52 -4.25 -5.47 -1.22
CA VAL A 52 -5.02 -6.54 -1.87
C VAL A 52 -6.49 -6.17 -1.98
N LEU A 53 -7.10 -5.69 -0.90
CA LEU A 53 -8.52 -5.32 -0.88
C LEU A 53 -8.78 -4.09 -1.78
N THR A 54 -7.91 -3.08 -1.77
CA THR A 54 -7.97 -1.93 -2.71
C THR A 54 -7.96 -2.41 -4.16
N SER A 55 -7.13 -3.40 -4.50
CA SER A 55 -7.08 -3.98 -5.85
C SER A 55 -8.36 -4.70 -6.29
N GLN A 56 -9.24 -5.08 -5.35
CA GLN A 56 -10.50 -5.76 -5.64
C GLN A 56 -11.66 -4.78 -5.85
N LEU A 57 -11.52 -3.52 -5.41
CA LEU A 57 -12.54 -2.49 -5.53
C LEU A 57 -12.49 -1.71 -6.85
N VAL A 58 -11.49 -1.97 -7.69
CA VAL A 58 -11.29 -1.27 -8.96
C VAL A 58 -11.50 -2.19 -10.17
N PRO A 59 -11.88 -1.64 -11.33
CA PRO A 59 -11.85 -2.37 -12.60
C PRO A 59 -10.49 -3.03 -12.88
N GLN A 60 -10.51 -4.12 -13.65
CA GLN A 60 -9.35 -4.98 -13.90
C GLN A 60 -8.15 -4.21 -14.48
N GLU A 61 -8.38 -3.19 -15.30
CA GLU A 61 -7.34 -2.34 -15.90
C GLU A 61 -6.58 -1.48 -14.87
N PHE A 62 -7.16 -1.21 -13.70
CA PHE A 62 -6.54 -0.44 -12.62
C PHE A 62 -6.06 -1.33 -11.46
N ALA A 63 -6.38 -2.62 -11.48
CA ALA A 63 -6.15 -3.51 -10.35
C ALA A 63 -4.67 -3.68 -9.99
N LEU A 64 -3.77 -3.71 -10.98
CA LEU A 64 -2.33 -3.81 -10.70
C LEU A 64 -1.78 -2.53 -10.05
N GLU A 65 -2.21 -1.38 -10.56
CA GLU A 65 -1.85 -0.09 -9.96
C GLU A 65 -2.40 0.02 -8.54
N ALA A 66 -3.63 -0.44 -8.30
CA ALA A 66 -4.23 -0.49 -6.97
C ALA A 66 -3.54 -1.46 -6.00
N LEU A 67 -3.04 -2.60 -6.49
CA LEU A 67 -2.26 -3.51 -5.66
C LEU A 67 -0.90 -2.90 -5.25
N LEU A 68 -0.31 -2.05 -6.10
CA LEU A 68 1.03 -1.51 -5.92
C LEU A 68 1.05 -0.04 -5.47
N HIS A 69 -0.10 0.57 -5.17
CA HIS A 69 -0.17 2.01 -4.88
C HIS A 69 0.62 2.42 -3.62
N ASP A 70 0.68 1.54 -2.61
CA ASP A 70 1.47 1.72 -1.38
C ASP A 70 2.81 0.97 -1.41
N ALA A 71 3.24 0.48 -2.58
CA ALA A 71 4.47 -0.34 -2.67
C ALA A 71 5.74 0.40 -2.20
N ALA A 72 5.76 1.73 -2.26
CA ALA A 72 6.88 2.52 -1.74
C ALA A 72 7.08 2.33 -0.22
N GLU A 73 6.03 2.03 0.53
CA GLU A 73 6.08 1.80 1.98
C GLU A 73 6.92 0.57 2.34
N ALA A 74 7.08 -0.39 1.42
CA ALA A 74 7.99 -1.52 1.61
C ALA A 74 9.44 -1.08 1.92
N TYR A 75 9.84 0.08 1.41
CA TYR A 75 11.17 0.65 1.58
C TYR A 75 11.18 1.85 2.53
N LEU A 76 10.04 2.49 2.77
CA LEU A 76 9.92 3.77 3.47
C LEU A 76 9.06 3.76 4.74
N GLN A 77 8.43 2.62 5.05
CA GLN A 77 7.39 2.44 6.10
C GLN A 77 6.09 3.21 5.82
N ASP A 78 4.99 2.75 6.43
CA ASP A 78 3.74 3.51 6.50
C ASP A 78 3.91 4.67 7.49
N ILE A 79 3.95 5.90 6.97
CA ILE A 79 3.93 7.12 7.77
C ILE A 79 2.55 7.75 7.70
N PRO A 80 1.83 7.90 8.84
CA PRO A 80 0.52 8.52 8.87
C PRO A 80 0.50 9.88 8.16
N ALA A 81 -0.53 10.09 7.33
CA ALA A 81 -0.67 11.30 6.52
C ALA A 81 -0.50 12.63 7.29
N PRO A 82 -0.97 12.79 8.56
CA PRO A 82 -0.70 14.00 9.33
C PRO A 82 0.79 14.26 9.58
N LEU A 83 1.59 13.23 9.88
CA LEU A 83 3.03 13.34 10.08
C LEU A 83 3.76 13.57 8.76
N LYS A 84 3.37 12.85 7.69
CA LYS A 84 3.95 12.97 6.35
C LYS A 84 3.90 14.42 5.82
N ARG A 85 2.82 15.17 6.11
CA ARG A 85 2.69 16.60 5.77
C ARG A 85 3.75 17.52 6.40
N LEU A 86 4.39 17.08 7.48
CA LEU A 86 5.43 17.82 8.17
C LEU A 86 6.85 17.45 7.71
N LEU A 87 6.99 16.53 6.75
CA LEU A 87 8.26 15.92 6.32
C LEU A 87 8.49 16.10 4.80
N PRO A 88 8.86 17.31 4.32
CA PRO A 88 9.02 17.57 2.89
C PRO A 88 10.14 16.74 2.23
N ASP A 89 11.27 16.54 2.93
CA ASP A 89 12.38 15.74 2.40
C ASP A 89 11.99 14.26 2.26
N TYR A 90 11.18 13.75 3.19
CA TYR A 90 10.63 12.39 3.09
C TYR A 90 9.73 12.28 1.85
N ARG A 91 8.89 13.28 1.60
CA ARG A 91 7.99 13.26 0.44
C ARG A 91 8.77 13.20 -0.88
N ALA A 92 9.87 13.95 -0.99
CA ALA A 92 10.72 13.91 -2.17
C ALA A 92 11.36 12.52 -2.40
N ILE A 93 11.76 11.84 -1.33
CA ILE A 93 12.29 10.46 -1.40
C ILE A 93 11.18 9.48 -1.79
N GLU A 94 10.00 9.61 -1.18
CA GLU A 94 8.81 8.81 -1.51
C GLU A 94 8.44 8.91 -3.00
N ASP A 95 8.39 10.12 -3.55
CA ASP A 95 8.08 10.34 -4.95
C ASP A 95 9.14 9.67 -5.88
N GLN A 96 10.42 9.63 -5.47
CA GLN A 96 11.48 8.94 -6.22
C GLN A 96 11.34 7.40 -6.16
N VAL A 97 11.02 6.86 -4.99
CA VAL A 97 10.80 5.41 -4.80
C VAL A 97 9.57 4.96 -5.58
N ASP A 98 8.45 5.68 -5.47
CA ASP A 98 7.22 5.41 -6.22
C ASP A 98 7.47 5.46 -7.74
N ALA A 99 8.20 6.46 -8.24
CA ALA A 99 8.56 6.53 -9.65
C ALA A 99 9.38 5.31 -10.12
N ALA A 100 10.36 4.86 -9.33
CA ALA A 100 11.17 3.70 -9.66
C ALA A 100 10.35 2.40 -9.67
N ILE A 101 9.43 2.23 -8.72
CA ILE A 101 8.50 1.09 -8.65
C ILE A 101 7.55 1.12 -9.85
N ARG A 102 6.94 2.28 -10.15
CA ARG A 102 6.07 2.45 -11.31
C ARG A 102 6.79 2.09 -12.60
N GLN A 103 8.04 2.51 -12.76
CA GLN A 103 8.84 2.15 -13.92
C GLN A 103 9.12 0.63 -13.98
N LYS A 104 9.54 0.02 -12.86
CA LYS A 104 9.83 -1.42 -12.76
C LYS A 104 8.64 -2.29 -13.17
N PHE A 105 7.43 -1.93 -12.73
CA PHE A 105 6.21 -2.70 -12.99
C PHE A 105 5.39 -2.16 -14.18
N GLY A 106 5.90 -1.18 -14.92
CA GLY A 106 5.24 -0.59 -16.09
C GLY A 106 3.88 0.03 -15.76
N LEU A 107 3.76 0.71 -14.63
CA LEU A 107 2.58 1.47 -14.21
C LEU A 107 2.60 2.89 -14.81
N PRO A 108 1.44 3.57 -14.91
CA PRO A 108 1.40 4.99 -15.23
C PRO A 108 2.27 5.82 -14.28
N ALA A 109 2.89 6.89 -14.77
CA ALA A 109 3.75 7.76 -13.95
C ALA A 109 3.00 8.50 -12.84
N VAL A 110 1.68 8.63 -12.96
CA VAL A 110 0.80 9.30 -11.98
C VAL A 110 -0.34 8.36 -11.64
N GLN A 111 -0.65 8.27 -10.35
CA GLN A 111 -1.74 7.42 -9.86
C GLN A 111 -3.08 7.78 -10.52
N HIS A 112 -3.77 6.77 -11.06
CA HIS A 112 -5.10 7.00 -11.62
C HIS A 112 -6.13 7.41 -10.53
N PRO A 113 -7.02 8.39 -10.77
CA PRO A 113 -8.02 8.81 -9.78
C PRO A 113 -8.91 7.69 -9.24
N THR A 114 -9.21 6.67 -10.06
CA THR A 114 -9.96 5.48 -9.62
C THR A 114 -9.26 4.74 -8.49
N VAL A 115 -7.93 4.60 -8.55
CA VAL A 115 -7.14 3.94 -7.52
C VAL A 115 -7.15 4.77 -6.25
N LYS A 116 -6.95 6.08 -6.38
CA LYS A 116 -7.01 7.01 -5.24
C LYS A 116 -8.36 6.99 -4.55
N TYR A 117 -9.45 6.93 -5.31
CA TYR A 117 -10.79 6.82 -4.75
C TYR A 117 -11.00 5.47 -4.04
N ALA A 118 -10.51 4.37 -4.60
CA ALA A 118 -10.60 3.05 -3.98
C ALA A 118 -9.83 2.96 -2.66
N ASP A 119 -8.66 3.60 -2.55
CA ASP A 119 -7.91 3.72 -1.29
C ASP A 119 -8.75 4.46 -0.22
N LEU A 120 -9.40 5.58 -0.59
CA LEU A 120 -10.31 6.27 0.34
C LEU A 120 -11.53 5.42 0.74
N VAL A 121 -12.10 4.65 -0.19
CA VAL A 121 -13.18 3.69 0.12
C VAL A 121 -12.68 2.62 1.09
N MET A 122 -11.46 2.12 0.92
CA MET A 122 -10.83 1.21 1.88
C MET A 122 -10.62 1.86 3.23
N LEU A 123 -10.09 3.08 3.31
CA LEU A 123 -9.93 3.82 4.56
C LEU A 123 -11.27 4.03 5.29
N ALA A 124 -12.35 4.36 4.56
CA ALA A 124 -13.69 4.45 5.13
C ALA A 124 -14.19 3.09 5.65
N SER A 125 -13.90 2.01 4.93
CA SER A 125 -14.31 0.65 5.29
C SER A 125 -13.54 0.15 6.52
N GLU A 126 -12.24 0.42 6.60
CA GLU A 126 -11.38 0.16 7.77
C GLU A 126 -11.87 0.90 9.00
N ARG A 127 -12.20 2.19 8.85
CA ARG A 127 -12.74 3.01 9.93
C ARG A 127 -14.03 2.42 10.50
N ARG A 128 -14.93 1.97 9.62
CA ARG A 128 -16.20 1.32 9.99
C ARG A 128 -15.96 -0.03 10.68
N ASP A 129 -15.20 -0.91 10.04
CA ASP A 129 -15.08 -2.32 10.45
C ASP A 129 -14.22 -2.50 11.70
N PHE A 130 -13.26 -1.60 11.94
CA PHE A 130 -12.45 -1.60 13.17
C PHE A 130 -13.03 -0.76 14.31
N GLU A 131 -14.24 -0.22 14.13
CA GLU A 131 -14.95 0.56 15.15
C GLU A 131 -14.13 1.74 15.71
N ILE A 132 -13.28 2.35 14.86
CA ILE A 132 -12.44 3.50 15.23
C ILE A 132 -13.10 4.84 14.88
N ASP A 133 -14.40 4.82 14.54
CA ASP A 133 -15.20 6.02 14.35
C ASP A 133 -15.71 6.55 15.70
N ASP A 134 -15.05 7.59 16.20
CA ASP A 134 -15.45 8.31 17.43
C ASP A 134 -16.39 9.50 17.15
N GLY A 135 -16.87 9.65 15.91
CA GLY A 135 -17.64 10.80 15.45
C GLY A 135 -16.80 12.00 14.99
N THR A 136 -15.46 11.94 15.10
CA THR A 136 -14.57 13.01 14.62
C THR A 136 -14.60 13.09 13.10
N HIS A 137 -14.87 14.29 12.58
CA HIS A 137 -14.89 14.55 11.13
C HIS A 137 -13.51 14.35 10.48
N TRP A 138 -13.46 13.52 9.44
CA TRP A 138 -12.28 13.28 8.61
C TRP A 138 -12.52 13.85 7.21
N PRO A 139 -12.02 15.06 6.89
CA PRO A 139 -12.35 15.75 5.63
C PRO A 139 -12.05 14.97 4.36
N MET A 140 -11.05 14.07 4.39
CA MET A 140 -10.70 13.23 3.25
C MET A 140 -11.76 12.17 2.91
N LEU A 141 -12.69 11.88 3.83
CA LEU A 141 -13.78 10.91 3.64
C LEU A 141 -15.11 11.58 3.27
N ASP A 142 -15.12 12.90 3.03
CA ASP A 142 -16.34 13.61 2.63
C ASP A 142 -16.91 13.04 1.32
N GLY A 143 -18.13 12.52 1.40
CA GLY A 143 -18.81 11.88 0.26
C GLY A 143 -18.29 10.50 -0.12
N VAL A 144 -17.33 9.94 0.63
CA VAL A 144 -16.80 8.59 0.42
C VAL A 144 -17.65 7.59 1.21
N ILE A 145 -18.14 6.56 0.53
CA ILE A 145 -18.98 5.52 1.14
C ILE A 145 -18.14 4.24 1.28
N PRO A 146 -18.12 3.61 2.48
CA PRO A 146 -17.42 2.34 2.66
C PRO A 146 -18.08 1.23 1.85
N THR A 147 -17.30 0.26 1.40
CA THR A 147 -17.79 -0.84 0.56
C THR A 147 -18.67 -1.82 1.33
N ASP A 148 -19.69 -2.37 0.68
CA ASP A 148 -20.54 -3.46 1.18
C ASP A 148 -20.15 -4.83 0.58
N GLN A 149 -19.14 -4.87 -0.31
CA GLN A 149 -18.68 -6.10 -0.96
C GLN A 149 -18.06 -7.10 0.01
N PHE A 150 -17.51 -6.64 1.13
CA PHE A 150 -16.89 -7.45 2.16
C PHE A 150 -16.79 -6.70 3.50
N VAL A 151 -16.57 -7.47 4.57
CA VAL A 151 -16.16 -6.97 5.90
C VAL A 151 -14.71 -7.36 6.13
N ILE A 152 -13.90 -6.41 6.60
CA ILE A 152 -12.47 -6.59 6.80
C ILE A 152 -12.24 -7.46 8.03
N ASN A 153 -11.62 -8.62 7.83
CA ASN A 153 -11.16 -9.49 8.91
C ASN A 153 -9.62 -9.53 8.86
N PRO A 154 -8.92 -9.00 9.87
CA PRO A 154 -7.46 -8.96 9.85
C PRO A 154 -6.83 -10.35 9.71
N VAL A 155 -5.78 -10.44 8.90
CA VAL A 155 -5.04 -11.69 8.69
C VAL A 155 -3.59 -11.57 9.18
N ARG A 156 -2.98 -12.71 9.52
CA ARG A 156 -1.57 -12.73 9.94
C ARG A 156 -0.65 -12.34 8.79
N PRO A 157 0.58 -11.82 9.04
CA PRO A 157 1.53 -11.44 8.00
C PRO A 157 1.74 -12.49 6.90
N GLY A 158 1.91 -13.77 7.27
CA GLY A 158 2.09 -14.84 6.28
C GLY A 158 0.87 -15.08 5.37
N GLN A 159 -0.35 -14.85 5.88
CA GLN A 159 -1.58 -14.91 5.07
C GLN A 159 -1.69 -13.69 4.15
N SER A 160 -1.40 -12.48 4.66
CA SER A 160 -1.32 -11.27 3.84
C SER A 160 -0.31 -11.44 2.69
N TYR A 161 0.87 -11.99 2.97
CA TYR A 161 1.90 -12.26 1.96
C TYR A 161 1.37 -13.18 0.86
N GLY A 162 0.74 -14.29 1.24
CA GLY A 162 0.13 -15.22 0.30
C GLY A 162 -0.98 -14.57 -0.53
N MET A 163 -1.85 -13.78 0.08
CA MET A 163 -2.90 -13.03 -0.62
C MET A 163 -2.31 -12.04 -1.63
N PHE A 164 -1.28 -11.30 -1.25
CA PHE A 164 -0.62 -10.32 -2.09
C PHE A 164 0.06 -10.97 -3.29
N MET A 165 0.88 -12.01 -3.07
CA MET A 165 1.57 -12.72 -4.15
C MET A 165 0.58 -13.40 -5.12
N ASN A 166 -0.47 -14.03 -4.59
CA ASN A 166 -1.52 -14.64 -5.42
C ASN A 166 -2.23 -13.59 -6.28
N ARG A 167 -2.57 -12.44 -5.71
CA ARG A 167 -3.21 -11.35 -6.43
C ARG A 167 -2.29 -10.76 -7.50
N PHE A 168 -1.02 -10.53 -7.17
CA PHE A 168 -0.02 -10.05 -8.13
C PHE A 168 0.11 -11.00 -9.32
N ASN A 169 0.32 -12.30 -9.07
CA ASN A 169 0.47 -13.30 -10.13
C ASN A 169 -0.79 -13.35 -11.02
N GLN A 170 -1.98 -13.35 -10.43
CA GLN A 170 -3.25 -13.31 -11.17
C GLN A 170 -3.33 -12.09 -12.11
N LEU A 171 -2.86 -10.92 -11.66
CA LEU A 171 -2.90 -9.69 -12.44
C LEU A 171 -1.84 -9.67 -13.55
N MET A 172 -0.68 -10.27 -13.30
CA MET A 172 0.39 -10.39 -14.29
C MET A 172 0.07 -11.39 -15.40
N GLU A 173 -0.62 -12.50 -15.09
CA GLU A 173 -1.09 -13.47 -16.08
C GLU A 173 -2.14 -12.92 -17.05
N ARG A 174 -2.86 -11.86 -16.64
CA ARG A 174 -3.94 -11.23 -17.41
C ARG A 174 -3.47 -10.05 -18.26
N ARG A 175 -2.18 -9.72 -18.22
CA ARG A 175 -1.58 -8.57 -18.89
C ARG A 175 -1.00 -8.98 -20.24
#